data_AF-A0A1F8NMZ3-F1
#
_entry.id   AF-A0A1F8NMZ3-F1
#
_cell.length_a   1.000
_cell.length_b   1.000
_cell.length_c   1.000
_cell.angle_alpha   90.00
_cell.angle_beta   90.00
_cell.angle_gamma   90.00
#
_symmetry.space_group_name_H-M   'P 1'
#
loop_
_entity.id
_entity.type
_entity.pdbx_description
1 polymer ?
#
loop_
_entity_poly.entity_id
_entity_poly.type
_entity_poly.pdbx_seq_one_letter_code
_entity_poly.pdbx_strand_id
1 'polypeptide(L)'
;MKKLALLALAMVISACGSAPTPEPTPTLWVCTHDEYLSLIDPITRAWDDAVAVANATPSMALSGPIAALQDLARQMEDLDVGPCADVHQRLVDYERHTIDAYLAFMAGGYDTAWGRAMSEGSIALAEWMTGLNALGQQSTASPTQGQ
;
A
#
# COMPACT_ATOMS: atom_id res chain seq x y z
N MET A 1 67.38 1.64 -32.17
CA MET A 1 67.05 2.96 -31.60
C MET A 1 66.22 2.73 -30.33
N LYS A 2 66.65 3.35 -29.23
CA LYS A 2 65.87 3.82 -28.05
C LYS A 2 64.88 2.83 -27.40
N LYS A 3 65.30 2.20 -26.28
CA LYS A 3 64.98 2.55 -24.87
C LYS A 3 63.59 2.04 -24.45
N LEU A 4 63.51 0.87 -23.80
CA LEU A 4 63.54 0.70 -22.33
C LEU A 4 62.59 1.63 -21.57
N ALA A 5 61.48 1.05 -21.12
CA ALA A 5 60.81 1.42 -19.87
C ALA A 5 60.01 0.20 -19.37
N LEU A 6 60.73 -0.79 -18.82
CA LEU A 6 60.17 -1.65 -17.77
C LEU A 6 60.03 -0.76 -16.54
N LEU A 7 58.81 -0.43 -16.15
CA LEU A 7 58.54 0.18 -14.85
C LEU A 7 57.82 -0.86 -13.99
N ALA A 8 58.58 -1.40 -13.05
CA ALA A 8 58.10 -2.13 -11.90
C ALA A 8 57.05 -1.29 -11.18
N LEU A 9 55.80 -1.74 -11.21
CA LEU A 9 54.77 -1.19 -10.34
C LEU A 9 54.65 -2.11 -9.13
N ALA A 10 54.99 -1.54 -7.99
CA ALA A 10 55.07 -2.19 -6.69
C ALA A 10 53.75 -2.87 -6.32
N MET A 11 53.87 -4.11 -5.81
CA MET A 11 52.89 -4.70 -4.92
C MET A 11 52.66 -3.75 -3.74
N VAL A 12 51.48 -3.11 -3.71
CA VAL A 12 50.94 -2.52 -2.49
C VAL A 12 49.75 -3.37 -2.10
N ILE A 13 49.95 -4.13 -1.04
CA ILE A 13 48.92 -4.89 -0.32
C ILE A 13 47.95 -3.85 0.25
N SER A 14 46.80 -3.66 -0.41
CA SER A 14 45.68 -2.99 0.23
C SER A 14 44.71 -4.06 0.67
N ALA A 15 44.85 -4.48 1.93
CA ALA A 15 43.82 -5.23 2.62
C ALA A 15 42.54 -4.37 2.59
N CYS A 16 41.63 -4.69 1.67
CA CYS A 16 40.28 -4.18 1.74
C CYS A 16 39.65 -4.89 2.94
N GLY A 17 39.79 -4.30 4.12
CA GLY A 17 39.02 -4.69 5.28
C GLY A 17 37.57 -4.62 4.85
N SER A 18 36.92 -5.78 4.78
CA SER A 18 35.48 -5.89 4.66
C SER A 18 34.91 -5.19 5.90
N ALA A 19 34.61 -3.90 5.78
CA ALA A 19 33.68 -3.28 6.71
C ALA A 19 32.45 -4.20 6.71
N PRO A 20 31.95 -4.65 7.87
CA PRO A 20 30.67 -5.33 7.88
C PRO A 20 29.68 -4.37 7.22
N THR A 21 29.15 -4.75 6.05
CA THR A 21 27.96 -4.11 5.50
C THR A 21 26.97 -4.06 6.66
N PRO A 22 26.45 -2.89 7.05
CA PRO A 22 25.38 -2.87 8.04
C PRO A 22 24.28 -3.75 7.46
N GLU A 23 24.13 -4.94 8.05
CA GLU A 23 22.99 -5.80 7.78
C GLU A 23 21.77 -4.90 8.04
N PRO A 24 20.84 -4.75 7.09
CA PRO A 24 19.65 -3.95 7.33
C PRO A 24 19.03 -4.55 8.60
N THR A 25 19.06 -3.78 9.69
CA THR A 25 18.39 -4.18 10.92
C THR A 25 16.97 -4.53 10.50
N PRO A 26 16.52 -5.79 10.66
CA PRO A 26 15.15 -6.14 10.32
C PRO A 26 14.28 -5.21 11.13
N THR A 27 13.63 -4.26 10.46
CA THR A 27 12.58 -3.46 11.05
C THR A 27 11.53 -4.49 11.45
N LEU A 28 11.48 -4.81 12.73
CA LEU A 28 10.41 -5.60 13.33
C LEU A 28 9.16 -4.74 13.25
N TRP A 29 8.56 -4.69 12.06
CA TRP A 29 7.30 -4.01 11.84
C TRP A 29 6.24 -4.84 12.55
N VAL A 30 5.73 -4.33 13.66
CA VAL A 30 4.58 -4.93 14.34
C VAL A 30 3.36 -4.34 13.66
N CYS A 31 2.42 -5.19 13.27
CA CYS A 31 1.13 -4.73 12.77
C CYS A 31 0.25 -4.28 13.95
N THR A 32 0.48 -3.08 14.49
CA THR A 32 -0.44 -2.48 15.47
C THR A 32 -1.50 -1.65 14.76
N HIS A 33 -2.66 -1.46 15.42
CA HIS A 33 -3.76 -0.67 14.89
C HIS A 33 -3.34 0.77 14.56
N ASP A 34 -2.67 1.45 15.50
CA ASP A 34 -2.30 2.85 15.35
C ASP A 34 -1.21 3.05 14.29
N GLU A 35 -0.21 2.15 14.24
CA GLU A 35 0.84 2.21 13.23
C GLU A 35 0.27 1.98 11.83
N TYR A 36 -0.59 0.98 11.67
CA TYR A 36 -1.26 0.70 10.40
C TYR A 36 -2.13 1.88 9.95
N LEU A 37 -2.96 2.45 10.85
CA LEU A 37 -3.77 3.61 10.52
C LEU A 37 -2.91 4.82 10.13
N SER A 38 -1.85 5.10 10.88
CA SER A 38 -0.96 6.24 10.58
C SER A 38 -0.32 6.14 9.19
N LEU A 39 -0.10 4.92 8.70
CA LEU A 39 0.46 4.65 7.38
C LEU A 39 -0.55 4.93 6.26
N ILE A 40 -1.80 4.48 6.41
CA ILE A 40 -2.82 4.57 5.34
C ILE A 40 -3.62 5.88 5.36
N ASP A 41 -3.73 6.53 6.52
CA ASP A 41 -4.58 7.71 6.77
C ASP A 41 -4.36 8.89 5.80
N PRO A 42 -3.13 9.21 5.35
CA PRO A 42 -2.94 10.21 4.31
C PRO A 42 -3.62 9.86 2.98
N ILE A 43 -3.53 8.59 2.56
CA ILE A 43 -4.07 8.12 1.28
C ILE A 43 -5.59 7.93 1.39
N THR A 44 -6.10 7.38 2.49
CA THR A 44 -7.56 7.20 2.68
C THR A 44 -8.31 8.53 2.72
N ARG A 45 -7.74 9.59 3.31
CA ARG A 45 -8.34 10.93 3.22
C ARG A 45 -8.41 11.46 1.79
N ALA A 46 -7.33 11.33 1.04
CA ALA A 46 -7.30 11.75 -0.37
C ALA A 46 -8.26 10.91 -1.22
N TRP A 47 -8.40 9.63 -0.90
CA TRP A 47 -9.38 8.72 -1.49
C TRP A 47 -10.81 9.19 -1.23
N ASP A 48 -11.17 9.49 0.02
CA ASP A 48 -12.51 9.96 0.38
C ASP A 48 -12.88 11.27 -0.35
N ASP A 49 -11.94 12.21 -0.44
CA ASP A 49 -12.12 13.45 -1.21
C ASP A 49 -12.33 13.17 -2.71
N ALA A 50 -11.53 12.27 -3.29
CA ALA A 50 -11.67 11.88 -4.69
C ALA A 50 -12.99 11.16 -4.97
N VAL A 51 -13.45 10.30 -4.06
CA VAL A 51 -14.77 9.65 -4.12
C VAL A 51 -15.89 10.69 -4.05
N ALA A 52 -15.77 11.70 -3.20
CA ALA A 52 -16.76 12.78 -3.13
C ALA A 52 -16.85 13.55 -4.46
N VAL A 53 -15.70 13.85 -5.09
CA VAL A 53 -15.66 14.46 -6.42
C VAL A 53 -16.29 13.55 -7.47
N ALA A 54 -15.96 12.26 -7.48
CA ALA A 54 -16.53 11.29 -8.42
C ALA A 54 -18.05 11.18 -8.27
N ASN A 55 -18.56 11.10 -7.04
CA ASN A 55 -20.00 11.05 -6.74
C ASN A 55 -20.77 12.29 -7.22
N ALA A 56 -20.13 13.46 -7.24
CA ALA A 56 -20.72 14.69 -7.74
C ALA A 56 -20.57 14.89 -9.26
N THR A 57 -19.81 14.02 -9.94
CA THR A 57 -19.46 14.19 -11.35
C THR A 57 -20.44 13.44 -12.26
N PRO A 58 -20.99 14.08 -13.31
CA PRO A 58 -21.81 13.38 -14.30
C PRO A 58 -21.05 12.26 -15.00
N SER A 59 -21.74 11.16 -15.36
CA SER A 59 -21.13 9.96 -15.95
C SER A 59 -20.17 10.24 -17.11
N MET A 60 -20.56 11.13 -18.02
CA MET A 60 -19.78 11.53 -19.21
C MET A 60 -18.45 12.26 -18.90
N ALA A 61 -18.27 12.74 -17.66
CA ALA A 61 -17.10 13.48 -17.22
C ALA A 61 -16.27 12.73 -16.16
N LEU A 62 -16.59 11.46 -15.87
CA LEU A 62 -15.93 10.68 -14.82
C LEU A 62 -14.52 10.21 -15.15
N SER A 63 -14.06 10.31 -16.40
CA SER A 63 -12.73 9.83 -16.78
C SER A 63 -11.60 10.45 -15.96
N GLY A 64 -11.68 11.74 -15.65
CA GLY A 64 -10.72 12.44 -14.78
C GLY A 64 -10.74 11.94 -13.34
N PRO A 65 -11.89 11.98 -12.63
CA PRO A 65 -12.01 11.44 -11.29
C PRO A 65 -11.61 9.96 -11.15
N ILE A 66 -11.97 9.11 -12.13
CA ILE A 66 -11.57 7.70 -12.13
C ILE A 66 -10.05 7.55 -12.20
N ALA A 67 -9.37 8.35 -13.03
CA ALA A 67 -7.90 8.31 -13.11
C ALA A 67 -7.25 8.67 -11.76
N ALA A 68 -7.79 9.70 -11.08
CA ALA A 68 -7.31 10.09 -9.75
C ALA A 68 -7.51 8.98 -8.70
N LEU A 69 -8.68 8.33 -8.71
CA LEU A 69 -8.94 7.16 -7.85
C LEU A 69 -7.97 6.01 -8.16
N GLN A 70 -7.74 5.71 -9.44
CA GLN A 70 -6.79 4.67 -9.85
C GLN A 70 -5.35 4.97 -9.42
N ASP A 71 -4.93 6.24 -9.42
CA ASP A 71 -3.63 6.66 -8.91
C ASP A 71 -3.51 6.46 -7.40
N LEU A 72 -4.58 6.74 -6.65
CA LEU A 72 -4.61 6.54 -5.19
C LEU A 72 -4.63 5.06 -4.81
N ALA A 73 -5.41 4.24 -5.52
CA ALA A 73 -5.43 2.79 -5.31
C ALA A 73 -4.05 2.15 -5.53
N ARG A 74 -3.32 2.59 -6.57
CA ARG A 74 -1.92 2.13 -6.78
C ARG A 74 -1.00 2.54 -5.64
N GLN A 75 -1.12 3.77 -5.16
CA GLN A 75 -0.33 4.24 -4.01
C GLN A 75 -0.65 3.44 -2.74
N MET A 76 -1.92 3.10 -2.52
CA MET A 76 -2.34 2.24 -1.42
C MET A 76 -1.71 0.85 -1.56
N GLU A 77 -1.84 0.22 -2.74
CA GLU A 77 -1.27 -1.10 -3.06
C GLU A 77 0.25 -1.18 -2.89
N ASP A 78 0.96 -0.09 -3.18
CA ASP A 78 2.43 -0.03 -3.11
C ASP A 78 2.96 0.16 -1.68
N LEU A 79 2.08 0.32 -0.68
CA LEU A 79 2.50 0.45 0.72
C LEU A 79 3.12 -0.84 1.25
N ASP A 80 4.31 -0.73 1.87
CA ASP A 80 4.86 -1.81 2.68
C ASP A 80 4.15 -1.84 4.04
N VAL A 81 3.20 -2.76 4.14
CA VAL A 81 2.35 -2.97 5.33
C VAL A 81 2.77 -4.19 6.13
N GLY A 82 3.92 -4.81 5.83
CA GLY A 82 4.47 -5.93 6.59
C GLY A 82 3.42 -6.98 7.01
N PRO A 83 3.28 -7.29 8.32
CA PRO A 83 2.31 -8.29 8.78
C PRO A 83 0.82 -7.89 8.65
N CYS A 84 0.51 -6.63 8.32
CA CYS A 84 -0.87 -6.18 8.08
C CYS A 84 -1.40 -6.50 6.68
N ALA A 85 -0.63 -7.19 5.83
CA ALA A 85 -0.95 -7.43 4.43
C ALA A 85 -2.37 -7.97 4.19
N ASP A 86 -2.85 -8.91 5.01
CA ASP A 86 -4.19 -9.47 4.84
C ASP A 86 -5.31 -8.45 5.09
N VAL A 87 -5.18 -7.63 6.14
CA VAL A 87 -6.13 -6.55 6.45
C VAL A 87 -6.06 -5.48 5.37
N HIS A 88 -4.84 -5.15 4.94
CA HIS A 88 -4.59 -4.15 3.91
C HIS A 88 -5.17 -4.53 2.55
N GLN A 89 -5.05 -5.80 2.16
CA GLN A 89 -5.61 -6.28 0.91
C GLN A 89 -7.13 -6.05 0.83
N ARG A 90 -7.85 -6.10 1.95
CA ARG A 90 -9.30 -5.81 1.99
C ARG A 90 -9.62 -4.34 1.72
N LEU A 91 -8.76 -3.42 2.13
CA LEU A 91 -8.89 -2.01 1.78
C LEU A 91 -8.67 -1.81 0.28
N VAL A 92 -7.61 -2.41 -0.27
CA VAL A 92 -7.32 -2.39 -1.70
C VAL A 92 -8.47 -3.00 -2.52
N ASP A 93 -9.04 -4.12 -2.08
CA ASP A 93 -10.17 -4.75 -2.75
C ASP A 93 -11.39 -3.81 -2.77
N TYR A 94 -11.68 -3.11 -1.68
CA TYR A 94 -12.73 -2.07 -1.64
C TYR A 94 -12.48 -0.95 -2.65
N GLU A 95 -11.25 -0.43 -2.73
CA GLU A 95 -10.87 0.64 -3.64
C GLU A 95 -11.05 0.21 -5.11
N ARG A 96 -10.60 -1.00 -5.45
CA ARG A 96 -10.75 -1.60 -6.79
C ARG A 96 -12.22 -1.74 -7.18
N HIS A 97 -13.03 -2.32 -6.30
CA HIS A 97 -14.47 -2.49 -6.57
C HIS A 97 -15.20 -1.15 -6.69
N THR A 98 -14.77 -0.14 -5.94
CA THR A 98 -15.31 1.23 -6.07
C THR A 98 -14.98 1.82 -7.44
N ILE A 99 -13.75 1.65 -7.93
CA ILE A 99 -13.35 2.06 -9.29
C ILE A 99 -14.17 1.32 -10.35
N ASP A 100 -14.35 0.01 -10.20
CA ASP A 100 -15.14 -0.81 -11.13
C ASP A 100 -16.60 -0.36 -11.19
N ALA A 101 -17.17 0.04 -10.05
CA ALA A 101 -18.50 0.63 -10.01
C ALA A 101 -18.55 1.93 -10.83
N TYR A 102 -17.60 2.85 -10.66
CA TYR A 102 -17.57 4.08 -11.46
C TYR A 102 -17.38 3.82 -12.96
N LEU A 103 -16.53 2.85 -13.33
CA LEU A 103 -16.33 2.43 -14.72
C LEU A 103 -17.63 1.87 -15.31
N ALA A 104 -18.34 1.00 -14.58
CA ALA A 104 -19.62 0.45 -15.01
C ALA A 104 -20.69 1.54 -15.17
N PHE A 105 -20.77 2.48 -14.22
CA PHE A 105 -21.67 3.62 -14.27
C PHE A 105 -21.38 4.52 -15.49
N MET A 106 -20.11 4.83 -15.75
CA MET A 106 -19.69 5.63 -16.91
C MET A 106 -20.05 4.94 -18.24
N ALA A 107 -20.00 3.61 -18.29
CA ALA A 107 -20.41 2.83 -19.46
C ALA A 107 -21.95 2.74 -19.64
N GLY A 108 -22.75 3.32 -18.74
CA GLY A 108 -24.21 3.20 -18.74
C GLY A 108 -24.73 1.87 -18.17
N GLY A 109 -23.86 1.07 -17.55
CA GLY A 109 -24.14 -0.24 -16.96
C GLY A 109 -24.72 -0.16 -15.55
N TYR A 110 -25.87 0.50 -15.39
CA TYR A 110 -26.62 0.57 -14.12
C TYR A 110 -27.27 -0.77 -13.70
N ASP A 111 -27.04 -1.83 -14.47
CA ASP A 111 -27.79 -3.07 -14.41
C ASP A 111 -27.23 -4.04 -13.35
N THR A 112 -26.13 -4.71 -13.65
CA THR A 112 -25.63 -5.88 -12.95
C THR A 112 -24.15 -5.73 -12.64
N ALA A 113 -23.37 -5.11 -13.52
CA ALA A 113 -21.96 -4.84 -13.30
C ALA A 113 -21.77 -3.81 -12.18
N TRP A 114 -22.48 -2.67 -12.25
CA TRP A 114 -22.44 -1.66 -11.20
C TRP A 114 -22.90 -2.20 -9.84
N GLY A 115 -24.06 -2.88 -9.81
CA GLY A 115 -24.60 -3.43 -8.57
C GLY A 115 -23.70 -4.49 -7.94
N ARG A 116 -23.06 -5.34 -8.76
CA ARG A 116 -22.09 -6.31 -8.28
C ARG A 116 -20.87 -5.62 -7.68
N ALA A 117 -20.26 -4.68 -8.40
CA ALA A 117 -19.08 -3.97 -7.94
C ALA A 117 -19.34 -3.23 -6.61
N MET A 118 -20.49 -2.54 -6.48
CA MET A 118 -20.89 -1.91 -5.23
C MET A 118 -21.08 -2.92 -4.08
N SER A 119 -21.67 -4.09 -4.37
CA SER A 119 -21.86 -5.15 -3.39
C SER A 119 -20.53 -5.74 -2.92
N GLU A 120 -19.63 -6.05 -3.85
CA GLU A 120 -18.31 -6.60 -3.56
C GLU A 120 -17.44 -5.58 -2.80
N GLY A 121 -17.48 -4.30 -3.19
CA GLY A 121 -16.82 -3.22 -2.46
C GLY A 121 -17.35 -3.08 -1.02
N SER A 122 -18.66 -3.19 -0.82
CA SER A 122 -19.26 -3.13 0.52
C SER A 122 -18.81 -4.30 1.41
N ILE A 123 -18.66 -5.51 0.82
CA ILE A 123 -18.15 -6.69 1.54
C ILE A 123 -16.69 -6.47 1.91
N ALA A 124 -15.85 -6.05 0.97
CA ALA A 124 -14.43 -5.80 1.22
C ALA A 124 -14.23 -4.74 2.31
N LEU A 125 -15.01 -3.66 2.29
CA LEU A 125 -14.97 -2.62 3.33
C LEU A 125 -15.36 -3.17 4.71
N ALA A 126 -16.39 -4.01 4.77
CA ALA A 126 -16.81 -4.65 6.02
C ALA A 126 -15.75 -5.61 6.59
N GLU A 127 -15.08 -6.36 5.71
CA GLU A 127 -13.97 -7.24 6.08
C GLU A 127 -12.75 -6.44 6.56
N TRP A 128 -12.41 -5.34 5.88
CA TRP A 128 -11.36 -4.42 6.31
C TRP A 128 -11.64 -3.84 7.70
N MET A 129 -12.83 -3.29 7.94
CA MET A 129 -13.23 -2.77 9.25
C MET A 129 -13.14 -3.84 10.34
N THR A 130 -13.53 -5.08 10.03
CA THR A 130 -13.42 -6.21 10.95
C THR A 130 -11.96 -6.52 11.29
N GLY A 131 -11.10 -6.62 10.27
CA GLY A 131 -9.66 -6.84 10.45
C GLY A 131 -9.00 -5.72 11.24
N LEU A 132 -9.32 -4.47 10.91
CA LEU A 132 -8.81 -3.29 11.61
C LEU A 132 -9.18 -3.28 13.10
N ASN A 133 -10.42 -3.64 13.43
CA ASN A 133 -10.85 -3.77 14.83
C ASN A 133 -10.10 -4.89 15.57
N ALA A 134 -9.82 -6.01 14.90
CA ALA A 134 -9.06 -7.11 15.49
C ALA A 134 -7.61 -6.69 15.84
N LEU A 135 -6.97 -5.84 15.02
CA LEU A 135 -5.66 -5.24 15.34
C LEU A 135 -5.71 -4.41 16.63
N GLY A 136 -6.80 -3.67 16.85
CA GLY A 136 -6.99 -2.85 18.06
C GLY A 136 -7.14 -3.72 19.33
N GLN A 137 -7.78 -4.88 19.21
CA GLN A 137 -7.96 -5.81 20.34
C GLN A 137 -6.67 -6.53 20.73
N GLN A 138 -5.81 -6.87 19.76
CA GLN A 138 -4.51 -7.49 20.02
C GLN A 138 -3.60 -6.61 20.88
N SER A 139 -3.69 -5.28 20.76
CA SER A 139 -2.94 -4.34 21.61
C SER A 139 -3.36 -4.36 23.08
N THR A 140 -4.58 -4.80 23.40
CA THR A 140 -5.09 -4.86 24.79
C THR A 140 -4.85 -6.21 25.47
N ALA A 141 -4.58 -7.25 24.68
CA ALA A 141 -4.21 -8.57 25.17
C ALA A 141 -2.70 -8.65 25.49
N SER A 142 -2.19 -7.70 26.28
CA SER A 142 -0.85 -7.86 26.86
C SER A 142 -0.91 -9.01 27.88
N PRO A 143 0.00 -10.01 27.82
CA PRO A 143 -0.06 -11.15 28.70
C PRO A 143 0.20 -10.66 30.12
N THR A 144 -0.73 -10.98 31.03
CA THR A 144 -0.44 -11.09 32.46
C THR A 144 0.82 -11.94 32.59
N GLN A 145 1.97 -11.30 32.82
CA GLN A 145 3.17 -12.01 33.26
C GLN A 145 2.83 -12.59 34.63
N GLY A 146 2.41 -13.86 34.62
CA GLY A 146 2.43 -14.68 35.82
C GLY A 146 3.88 -15.00 36.15
N GLN A 147 4.43 -14.31 37.15
CA GLN A 147 4.89 -14.89 38.42
C GLN A 147 5.57 -13.82 39.28
#